data_AF-A0A848VJ68-F1
#
_entry.id   AF-A0A848VJ68-F1
#
_cell.length_a   1.000
_cell.length_b   1.000
_cell.length_c   1.000
_cell.angle_alpha   90.00
_cell.angle_beta   90.00
_cell.angle_gamma   90.00
#
_symmetry.space_group_name_H-M   'P 1'
#
loop_
_entity.id
_entity.type
_entity.pdbx_description
1 polymer ?
#
loop_
_entity_poly.entity_id
_entity_poly.type
_entity_poly.pdbx_seq_one_letter_code
_entity_poly.pdbx_strand_id
1 'polypeptide(L)'
;MAEVGTEAFEKLGAFYLGREIDGPDSAPGEKPVLYDSKDLTTHGVIVGMTGSGKTGLAVGMLEEAAIDGIPSISIDVKGDLTNLLLTFPELRPEDFRPWIDEGAAARKGQTPDEFAASMAGVWKKGLSSWGQDGDRIRKLRDSVEFKL
;
A
#
# COMPACT_ATOMS: atom_id res chain seq x y z
N MET A 1 9.10 -0.22 21.34
CA MET A 1 8.36 0.29 20.18
C MET A 1 6.93 -0.17 20.38
N ALA A 2 5.99 0.75 20.59
CA ALA A 2 4.59 0.37 20.75
C ALA A 2 4.08 -0.14 19.39
N GLU A 3 3.38 -1.26 19.38
CA GLU A 3 2.60 -1.67 18.21
C GLU A 3 1.50 -0.62 18.01
N VAL A 4 1.61 0.19 16.95
CA VAL A 4 0.49 1.01 16.49
C VAL A 4 -0.50 0.04 15.86
N GLY A 5 -1.48 -0.41 16.65
CA GLY A 5 -2.55 -1.27 16.17
C GLY A 5 -3.40 -0.59 15.09
N THR A 6 -3.94 -1.38 14.18
CA THR A 6 -4.86 -1.01 13.09
C THR A 6 -6.01 -0.09 13.57
N GLU A 7 -6.47 -0.26 14.81
CA GLU A 7 -7.54 0.55 15.42
C GLU A 7 -7.23 2.06 15.49
N ALA A 8 -5.96 2.46 15.42
CA ALA A 8 -5.57 3.87 15.49
C ALA A 8 -6.05 4.70 14.28
N PHE A 9 -6.25 4.06 13.12
CA PHE A 9 -6.53 4.75 11.86
C PHE A 9 -7.72 4.23 11.05
N GLU A 10 -8.33 3.09 11.42
CA GLU A 10 -9.54 2.58 10.73
C GLU A 10 -10.80 3.38 11.14
N LYS A 11 -11.04 4.51 10.47
CA LYS A 11 -12.18 5.41 10.74
C LYS A 11 -12.88 5.78 9.42
N LEU A 12 -14.18 5.53 9.34
CA LEU A 12 -14.99 5.85 8.15
C LEU A 12 -14.87 7.34 7.80
N GLY A 13 -14.49 7.63 6.55
CA GLY A 13 -14.32 8.98 6.02
C GLY A 13 -12.99 9.64 6.40
N ALA A 14 -12.04 8.91 7.00
CA ALA A 14 -10.74 9.43 7.36
C ALA A 14 -9.62 8.54 6.79
N PHE A 15 -9.05 8.96 5.66
CA PHE A 15 -8.06 8.22 4.91
C PHE A 15 -6.72 8.20 5.63
N TYR A 16 -6.14 7.03 5.83
CA TYR A 16 -4.80 6.89 6.39
C TYR A 16 -3.73 7.14 5.33
N LEU A 17 -3.00 8.26 5.44
CA LEU A 17 -1.97 8.66 4.46
C LEU A 17 -0.53 8.46 4.95
N GLY A 18 -0.35 7.81 6.11
CA GLY A 18 0.94 7.56 6.72
C GLY A 18 1.04 8.14 8.12
N ARG A 19 2.25 8.54 8.55
CA ARG A 19 2.52 9.03 9.91
C ARG A 19 3.30 10.33 9.85
N GLU A 20 3.14 11.15 10.89
CA GLU A 20 3.87 12.42 10.99
C GLU A 20 5.39 12.19 11.05
N ILE A 21 6.14 13.09 10.44
CA ILE A 21 7.61 13.13 10.49
C ILE A 21 8.04 14.44 11.15
N ASP A 22 9.00 14.38 12.06
CA ASP A 22 9.53 15.56 12.75
C ASP A 22 10.45 16.42 11.85
N GLY A 23 10.88 15.87 10.71
CA GLY A 23 11.69 16.56 9.71
C GLY A 23 12.02 15.67 8.50
N PRO A 24 12.65 16.21 7.45
CA PRO A 24 12.87 15.52 6.17
C PRO A 24 13.67 14.21 6.28
N ASP A 25 14.61 14.17 7.23
CA ASP A 25 15.49 13.01 7.45
C ASP A 25 15.08 12.17 8.68
N SER A 26 13.93 12.48 9.27
CA SER A 26 13.43 11.78 10.46
C SER A 26 12.66 10.52 10.06
N ALA A 27 12.81 9.46 10.85
CA ALA A 27 11.93 8.30 10.74
C ALA A 27 10.48 8.72 11.04
N PRO A 28 9.47 8.05 10.44
CA PRO A 28 8.08 8.28 10.78
C PRO A 28 7.84 8.06 12.28
N GLY A 29 7.12 8.99 12.91
CA GLY A 29 6.66 8.86 14.29
C GLY A 29 5.53 7.83 14.41
N GLU A 30 4.82 7.86 15.55
CA GLU A 30 3.70 6.94 15.81
C GLU A 30 2.33 7.56 15.42
N LYS A 31 2.24 8.89 15.30
CA LYS A 31 0.98 9.60 15.07
C LYS A 31 0.51 9.46 13.62
N PRO A 32 -0.69 8.89 13.36
CA PRO A 32 -1.21 8.74 12.01
C PRO A 32 -1.61 10.09 11.40
N VAL A 33 -1.39 10.23 10.10
CA VAL A 33 -1.95 11.30 9.27
C VAL A 33 -3.27 10.79 8.71
N LEU A 34 -4.37 11.33 9.22
CA LEU A 34 -5.74 11.02 8.79
C LEU A 34 -6.29 12.20 8.00
N TYR A 35 -6.67 11.96 6.75
CA TYR A 35 -7.18 12.95 5.82
C TYR A 35 -8.71 12.83 5.70
N ASP A 36 -9.45 13.93 5.89
CA ASP A 36 -10.91 13.91 5.79
C ASP A 36 -11.32 13.74 4.31
N SER A 37 -11.99 12.63 3.99
CA SER A 37 -12.37 12.31 2.61
C SER A 37 -13.36 13.33 2.02
N LYS A 38 -14.05 14.12 2.85
CA LYS A 38 -14.92 15.21 2.39
C LYS A 38 -14.13 16.32 1.69
N ASP A 39 -12.86 16.50 2.02
CA ASP A 39 -12.03 17.50 1.35
C ASP A 39 -11.82 17.16 -0.14
N LEU A 40 -11.93 15.87 -0.53
CA LEU A 40 -11.88 15.43 -1.93
C LEU A 40 -13.11 15.81 -2.76
N THR A 41 -14.15 16.33 -2.13
CA THR A 41 -15.29 16.92 -2.86
C THR A 41 -14.93 18.25 -3.52
N THR A 42 -13.79 18.82 -3.12
CA THR A 42 -13.13 19.94 -3.80
C THR A 42 -11.92 19.40 -4.56
N HIS A 43 -11.73 19.84 -5.81
CA HIS A 43 -10.69 19.31 -6.70
C HIS A 43 -9.31 19.30 -6.03
N GLY A 44 -8.61 18.16 -6.10
CA GLY A 44 -7.25 17.99 -5.58
C GLY A 44 -6.19 17.96 -6.68
N VAL A 45 -4.95 18.29 -6.32
CA VAL A 45 -3.79 18.15 -7.21
C VAL A 45 -2.61 17.56 -6.44
N ILE A 46 -1.97 16.54 -7.01
CA ILE A 46 -0.74 15.93 -6.47
C ILE A 46 0.43 16.38 -7.36
N VAL A 47 1.37 17.13 -6.79
CA VAL A 47 2.55 17.67 -7.48
C VAL A 47 3.85 17.14 -6.88
N GLY A 48 4.89 16.99 -7.69
CA GLY A 48 6.19 16.46 -7.26
C GLY A 48 7.03 15.90 -8.40
N MET A 49 8.33 15.78 -8.20
CA MET A 49 9.26 15.22 -9.20
C MET A 49 9.09 13.69 -9.35
N THR A 50 9.66 13.08 -10.40
CA THR A 50 9.70 11.61 -10.53
C THR A 50 10.37 10.99 -9.31
N GLY A 51 9.82 9.89 -8.79
CA GLY A 51 10.33 9.22 -7.59
C GLY A 51 9.91 9.84 -6.26
N SER A 52 9.21 10.99 -6.24
CA SER A 52 8.72 11.62 -4.99
C SER A 52 7.52 10.93 -4.33
N GLY A 53 7.03 9.82 -4.89
CA GLY A 53 5.92 9.06 -4.31
C GLY A 53 4.51 9.49 -4.76
N LYS A 54 4.35 10.41 -5.74
CA LYS A 54 3.03 10.84 -6.25
C LYS A 54 2.07 9.68 -6.55
N THR A 55 2.51 8.68 -7.32
CA THR A 55 1.69 7.51 -7.66
C THR A 55 1.38 6.68 -6.43
N GLY A 56 2.33 6.52 -5.51
CA GLY A 56 2.11 5.80 -4.25
C GLY A 56 1.05 6.49 -3.37
N LEU A 57 1.09 7.82 -3.28
CA LEU A 57 0.06 8.59 -2.57
C LEU A 57 -1.32 8.41 -3.23
N ALA A 58 -1.40 8.51 -4.56
CA ALA A 58 -2.65 8.30 -5.28
C ALA A 58 -3.20 6.88 -5.09
N VAL A 59 -2.33 5.86 -5.15
CA VAL A 59 -2.69 4.47 -4.86
C VAL A 59 -3.23 4.32 -3.44
N GLY A 60 -2.52 4.85 -2.44
CA GLY A 60 -3.01 4.82 -1.05
C GLY A 60 -4.37 5.49 -0.91
N MET A 61 -4.58 6.67 -1.50
CA MET A 61 -5.90 7.33 -1.48
C MET A 61 -7.00 6.48 -2.15
N LEU A 62 -6.70 5.77 -3.24
CA LEU A 62 -7.65 4.87 -3.90
C LEU A 62 -7.96 3.64 -3.04
N GLU A 63 -6.97 3.09 -2.33
CA GLU A 63 -7.16 1.98 -1.39
C GLU A 63 -8.03 2.38 -0.21
N GLU A 64 -7.80 3.55 0.39
CA GLU A 64 -8.64 4.09 1.47
C GLU A 64 -10.08 4.36 0.99
N ALA A 65 -10.23 4.96 -0.21
CA ALA A 65 -11.54 5.17 -0.81
C ALA A 65 -12.29 3.85 -1.04
N ALA A 66 -11.60 2.83 -1.54
CA ALA A 66 -12.17 1.50 -1.74
C ALA A 66 -12.62 0.86 -0.43
N ILE A 67 -11.79 0.93 0.62
CA ILE A 67 -12.12 0.41 1.97
C ILE A 67 -13.36 1.09 2.56
N ASP A 68 -13.55 2.39 2.30
CA ASP A 68 -14.73 3.15 2.73
C ASP A 68 -15.95 2.98 1.80
N GLY A 69 -15.84 2.17 0.74
CA GLY A 69 -16.93 1.95 -0.22
C GLY A 69 -17.19 3.14 -1.14
N ILE A 70 -16.21 4.02 -1.33
CA ILE A 70 -16.29 5.18 -2.21
C ILE A 70 -15.88 4.76 -3.63
N PRO A 71 -16.78 4.83 -4.63
CA PRO A 71 -16.46 4.45 -5.99
C PRO A 71 -15.48 5.44 -6.62
N SER A 72 -14.47 4.90 -7.31
CA SER A 72 -13.41 5.69 -7.96
C SER A 72 -13.29 5.34 -9.43
N ILE A 73 -13.10 6.36 -10.27
CA ILE A 73 -12.71 6.19 -11.68
C ILE A 73 -11.31 6.77 -11.83
N SER A 74 -10.38 5.95 -12.32
CA SER A 74 -8.98 6.36 -12.50
C SER A 74 -8.59 6.21 -13.97
N ILE A 75 -7.99 7.26 -14.53
CA ILE A 75 -7.45 7.27 -15.89
C ILE A 75 -5.92 7.18 -15.77
N ASP A 76 -5.38 6.01 -16.07
CA ASP A 76 -3.96 5.74 -15.94
C ASP A 76 -3.27 5.68 -17.30
N VAL A 77 -2.54 6.74 -17.62
CA VAL A 77 -1.76 6.83 -18.87
C VAL A 77 -0.47 6.00 -18.78
N LYS A 78 0.04 5.74 -17.56
CA LYS A 78 1.32 5.07 -17.34
C LYS A 78 1.19 3.55 -17.17
N GLY A 79 0.02 3.08 -16.73
CA GLY A 79 -0.30 1.67 -16.52
C GLY A 79 0.15 1.12 -15.15
N ASP A 80 0.62 1.98 -14.25
CA ASP A 80 1.11 1.58 -12.92
C ASP A 80 -0.02 1.14 -11.97
N LEU A 81 -1.28 1.56 -12.18
CA LEU A 81 -2.40 1.23 -11.30
C LEU A 81 -2.81 -0.23 -11.39
N THR A 82 -2.40 -0.96 -12.44
CA THR A 82 -2.59 -2.42 -12.51
C THR A 82 -1.94 -3.16 -11.33
N ASN A 83 -0.95 -2.54 -10.67
CA ASN A 83 -0.33 -3.08 -9.47
C ASN A 83 -1.30 -3.19 -8.27
N LEU A 84 -2.45 -2.52 -8.27
CA LEU A 84 -3.52 -2.71 -7.27
C LEU A 84 -4.04 -4.17 -7.26
N LEU A 85 -3.84 -4.92 -8.34
CA LEU A 85 -4.19 -6.33 -8.41
C LEU A 85 -3.19 -7.25 -7.66
N LEU A 86 -2.00 -6.74 -7.31
CA LEU A 86 -0.96 -7.48 -6.60
C LEU A 86 -1.19 -7.42 -5.07
N THR A 87 -2.41 -7.71 -4.66
CA THR A 87 -2.85 -7.74 -3.26
C THR A 87 -2.94 -9.19 -2.78
N PHE A 88 -2.04 -9.59 -1.88
CA PHE A 88 -1.94 -10.96 -1.36
C PHE A 88 -2.30 -11.01 0.13
N PRO A 89 -3.55 -11.32 0.52
CA PRO A 89 -3.96 -11.35 1.93
C PRO A 89 -3.15 -12.33 2.78
N GLU A 90 -2.79 -13.49 2.23
CA GLU A 90 -2.07 -14.52 2.98
C GLU A 90 -0.55 -14.26 3.05
N LEU A 91 -0.03 -13.36 2.19
CA LEU A 91 1.38 -13.01 2.07
C LEU A 91 2.31 -14.25 1.99
N ARG A 92 1.89 -15.30 1.27
CA ARG A 92 2.64 -16.55 1.21
C ARG A 92 3.67 -16.51 0.08
N PRO A 93 4.83 -17.18 0.20
CA PRO A 93 5.84 -17.22 -0.86
C PRO A 93 5.26 -17.58 -2.24
N GLU A 94 4.32 -18.52 -2.31
CA GLU A 94 3.65 -18.93 -3.54
C GLU A 94 2.83 -17.81 -4.21
N ASP A 95 2.34 -16.83 -3.45
CA ASP A 95 1.60 -15.69 -4.00
C ASP A 95 2.56 -14.74 -4.74
N PHE A 96 3.84 -14.67 -4.32
CA PHE A 96 4.88 -13.84 -4.94
C PHE A 96 5.62 -14.55 -6.07
N ARG A 97 5.72 -15.88 -6.02
CA ARG A 97 6.53 -16.69 -6.93
C ARG A 97 6.29 -16.45 -8.43
N PRO A 98 5.06 -16.21 -8.91
CA PRO A 98 4.81 -15.90 -10.32
C PRO A 98 5.33 -14.52 -10.78
N TRP A 99 5.58 -13.62 -9.82
CA TRP A 99 5.83 -12.20 -10.08
C TRP A 99 7.28 -11.78 -9.86
N ILE A 100 8.12 -12.66 -9.34
CA ILE A 100 9.54 -12.35 -9.11
C ILE A 100 10.36 -12.32 -10.41
N ASP A 101 11.41 -11.50 -10.41
CA ASP A 101 12.48 -11.57 -11.41
C ASP A 101 13.47 -12.69 -11.05
N GLU A 102 13.42 -13.82 -11.77
CA GLU A 102 14.36 -14.93 -11.58
C GLU A 102 15.82 -14.54 -11.87
N GLY A 103 16.05 -13.57 -12.76
CA GLY A 103 17.38 -13.00 -12.99
C GLY A 103 17.89 -12.22 -11.76
N ALA A 104 17.01 -11.54 -11.03
CA ALA A 104 17.36 -10.90 -9.77
C ALA A 104 17.67 -11.93 -8.67
N ALA A 105 16.91 -13.03 -8.62
CA ALA A 105 17.19 -14.16 -7.73
C ALA A 105 18.59 -14.74 -8.00
N ALA A 106 18.92 -15.02 -9.26
CA ALA A 106 20.22 -15.54 -9.67
C ALA A 106 21.38 -14.58 -9.32
N ARG A 107 21.22 -13.27 -9.55
CA ARG A 107 22.24 -12.26 -9.17
C ARG A 107 22.50 -12.20 -7.66
N LYS A 108 21.53 -12.60 -6.85
CA LYS A 108 21.65 -12.71 -5.38
C LYS A 108 22.09 -14.09 -4.91
N GLY A 109 22.33 -15.04 -5.82
CA GLY A 109 22.68 -16.41 -5.49
C GLY A 109 21.55 -17.20 -4.82
N GLN A 110 20.30 -16.81 -5.05
CA GLN A 110 19.11 -17.42 -4.47
C GLN A 110 18.34 -18.19 -5.55
N THR A 111 17.72 -19.30 -5.17
CA THR A 111 16.72 -19.95 -6.03
C THR A 111 15.46 -19.07 -6.15
N PRO A 112 14.64 -19.24 -7.20
CA PRO A 112 13.39 -18.50 -7.33
C PRO A 112 12.46 -18.63 -6.11
N ASP A 113 12.38 -19.82 -5.51
CA ASP A 113 11.51 -20.05 -4.35
C ASP A 113 12.04 -19.37 -3.09
N GLU A 114 13.36 -19.40 -2.86
CA GLU A 114 14.00 -18.65 -1.76
C GLU A 114 13.82 -17.14 -1.94
N PHE A 115 13.90 -16.64 -3.18
CA PHE A 115 13.70 -15.23 -3.46
C PHE A 115 12.24 -14.80 -3.25
N ALA A 116 11.27 -15.62 -3.66
CA ALA A 116 9.86 -15.40 -3.39
C ALA A 116 9.55 -15.38 -1.88
N ALA A 117 10.13 -16.31 -1.12
CA ALA A 117 10.01 -16.33 0.33
C ALA A 117 10.62 -15.09 1.01
N SER A 118 11.78 -14.64 0.51
CA SER A 118 12.41 -13.39 0.96
C SER A 118 11.51 -12.18 0.70
N MET A 119 10.91 -12.09 -0.50
CA MET A 119 9.99 -11.01 -0.87
C MET A 119 8.72 -10.99 0.00
N ALA A 120 8.13 -12.16 0.23
CA ALA A 120 6.99 -12.31 1.15
C ALA A 120 7.34 -11.81 2.56
N GLY A 121 8.52 -12.16 3.06
CA GLY A 121 9.03 -11.70 4.36
C GLY A 121 9.23 -10.18 4.42
N VAL A 122 9.78 -9.57 3.37
CA VAL A 122 9.95 -8.11 3.26
C VAL A 122 8.59 -7.41 3.30
N TRP A 123 7.61 -7.89 2.53
CA TRP A 123 6.27 -7.32 2.51
C TRP A 123 5.58 -7.43 3.86
N LYS A 124 5.57 -8.63 4.46
CA LYS A 124 4.96 -8.85 5.78
C LYS A 124 5.56 -7.95 6.85
N LYS A 125 6.90 -7.81 6.87
CA LYS A 125 7.59 -6.91 7.81
C LYS A 125 7.28 -5.43 7.54
N GLY A 126 7.29 -5.02 6.28
CA GLY A 126 6.99 -3.65 5.88
C GLY A 126 5.57 -3.25 6.29
N LEU A 127 4.57 -4.02 5.86
CA LEU A 127 3.16 -3.79 6.17
C LEU A 127 2.92 -3.74 7.69
N SER A 128 3.42 -4.74 8.43
CA SER A 128 3.24 -4.78 9.89
C SER A 128 3.89 -3.60 10.60
N SER A 129 5.03 -3.08 10.12
CA SER A 129 5.65 -1.87 10.68
C SER A 129 4.76 -0.62 10.55
N TRP A 130 3.85 -0.61 9.57
CA TRP A 130 2.83 0.41 9.35
C TRP A 130 1.48 0.11 10.01
N GLY A 131 1.39 -0.99 10.79
CA GLY A 131 0.15 -1.44 11.41
C GLY A 131 -0.83 -2.05 10.41
N GLN A 132 -0.36 -2.46 9.23
CA GLN A 132 -1.17 -3.08 8.20
C GLN A 132 -0.83 -4.56 8.09
N ASP A 133 -1.84 -5.41 7.94
CA ASP A 133 -1.67 -6.86 7.88
C ASP A 133 -2.49 -7.47 6.73
N GLY A 134 -2.44 -8.79 6.65
CA GLY A 134 -3.20 -9.56 5.66
C GLY A 134 -4.71 -9.36 5.74
N ASP A 135 -5.24 -9.10 6.93
CA ASP A 135 -6.68 -8.88 7.13
C ASP A 135 -7.10 -7.54 6.55
N ARG A 136 -6.26 -6.50 6.67
CA ARG A 136 -6.49 -5.22 5.97
C ARG A 136 -6.47 -5.37 4.45
N ILE A 137 -5.53 -6.15 3.91
CA ILE A 137 -5.49 -6.45 2.47
C ILE A 137 -6.76 -7.20 2.04
N ARG A 138 -7.24 -8.15 2.86
CA ARG A 138 -8.50 -8.86 2.61
C ARG A 138 -9.68 -7.90 2.61
N LYS A 139 -9.77 -7.01 3.60
CA LYS A 139 -10.80 -5.96 3.68
C LYS A 139 -10.83 -5.11 2.42
N LEU A 140 -9.67 -4.66 1.92
CA LEU A 140 -9.58 -3.92 0.66
C LEU A 140 -10.19 -4.73 -0.49
N ARG A 141 -9.76 -5.99 -0.68
CA ARG A 141 -10.24 -6.85 -1.78
C ARG A 141 -11.74 -7.15 -1.70
N ASP A 142 -12.28 -7.30 -0.50
CA ASP A 142 -13.70 -7.56 -0.28
C ASP A 142 -14.56 -6.30 -0.49
N SER A 143 -13.96 -5.10 -0.39
CA SER A 143 -14.66 -3.81 -0.51
C SER A 143 -14.73 -3.29 -1.95
N VAL A 144 -13.92 -3.82 -2.87
CA VAL A 144 -13.88 -3.33 -4.26
C VAL A 144 -13.70 -4.44 -5.28
N GLU A 145 -14.43 -4.32 -6.39
CA GLU A 145 -14.21 -5.14 -7.57
C GLU A 145 -13.27 -4.40 -8.53
N PHE A 146 -12.05 -4.91 -8.72
CA PHE A 146 -11.13 -4.39 -9.73
C PHE A 146 -11.50 -4.94 -11.12
N LYS A 147 -11.87 -4.04 -12.05
CA LYS A 147 -12.13 -4.37 -13.47
C LYS A 147 -11.07 -3.70 -14.34
N LEU A 148 -10.47 -4.48 -15.23
CA LEU A 148 -9.55 -4.03 -16.29
C LEU A 148 -10.22 -4.15 -17.65
#